data_AF-A0A139CLG3-F1
#
_entry.id   AF-A0A139CLG3-F1
#
_cell.length_a   1.000
_cell.length_b   1.000
_cell.length_c   1.000
_cell.angle_alpha   90.00
_cell.angle_beta   90.00
_cell.angle_gamma   90.00
#
_symmetry.space_group_name_H-M   'P 1'
#
loop_
_entity.id
_entity.type
_entity.pdbx_description
1 polymer ?
#
loop_
_entity_poly.entity_id
_entity_poly.type
_entity_poly.pdbx_seq_one_letter_code
_entity_poly.pdbx_strand_id
1 'polypeptide(L)'
;MKYTFQDSTELPYQRDFINDLHEFIKISKELILLEAEAKDINETSKKNTVLLERQFQEIDELEKSLNVFLMDVSSSNESLSPTGIVDEIISSIGSIASKKKMELEKQHEEYLKTAAYRIGELNSKMLSIMNPFFEDSIYGSRNTYSMSQDNQKLNGKQISFAGQMEYWFELEFNNNELKVDDLYKDFSLPVWTSGGLLHREDKVKDMDLSDYLITSIEYNGDEHLEAVLRDGKSEHIFKIVADDNTFIIFYNDQDVTTDEDLVKSIDEEAVKALIRNMEQYFSVAVQSRVLTHVFIDGKDAISENLVIDCLKLIAANYGILVDECIAKGYNKDEITIKIERPDDTRTEKYISKADAFKQLSEIGSEGLELAGLLNVSGN
;
A
#
# COMPACT_ATOMS: atom_id res chain seq x y z
N MET A 1 -29.82 -1.33 -1.64
CA MET A 1 -29.81 -2.49 -2.57
C MET A 1 -29.28 -3.67 -1.78
N LYS A 2 -29.73 -4.88 -2.11
CA LYS A 2 -29.34 -6.10 -1.40
C LYS A 2 -28.81 -7.12 -2.41
N TYR A 3 -27.68 -7.75 -2.10
CA TYR A 3 -27.04 -8.76 -2.92
C TYR A 3 -27.17 -10.12 -2.26
N THR A 4 -27.66 -11.10 -3.02
CA THR A 4 -27.95 -12.45 -2.52
C THR A 4 -27.44 -13.49 -3.50
N PHE A 5 -27.18 -14.69 -2.98
CA PHE A 5 -27.05 -15.90 -3.78
C PHE A 5 -28.39 -16.24 -4.47
N GLN A 6 -28.35 -17.19 -5.40
CA GLN A 6 -29.55 -17.55 -6.17
C GLN A 6 -30.66 -18.17 -5.29
N ASP A 7 -30.31 -18.80 -4.16
CA ASP A 7 -31.22 -19.32 -3.15
C ASP A 7 -31.78 -18.24 -2.18
N SER A 8 -31.47 -16.97 -2.43
CA SER A 8 -31.87 -15.79 -1.64
C SER A 8 -31.19 -15.67 -0.26
N THR A 9 -30.16 -16.47 0.03
CA THR A 9 -29.26 -16.19 1.16
C THR A 9 -28.38 -14.97 0.85
N GLU A 10 -28.05 -14.17 1.86
CA GLU A 10 -27.24 -12.96 1.67
C GLU A 10 -25.80 -13.30 1.27
N LEU A 11 -25.25 -12.52 0.35
CA LEU A 11 -23.80 -12.57 0.11
C LEU A 11 -23.05 -12.10 1.36
N PRO A 12 -21.88 -12.68 1.66
CA PRO A 12 -21.05 -12.25 2.79
C PRO A 12 -20.62 -10.79 2.68
N TYR A 13 -20.54 -10.26 1.46
CA TYR A 13 -20.30 -8.85 1.18
C TYR A 13 -21.42 -8.33 0.29
N GLN A 14 -22.03 -7.22 0.69
CA GLN A 14 -23.14 -6.59 -0.03
C GLN A 14 -22.63 -5.77 -1.23
N ARG A 15 -21.98 -6.46 -2.18
CA ARG A 15 -21.33 -5.91 -3.36
C ARG A 15 -21.68 -6.70 -4.63
N ASP A 16 -21.46 -6.08 -5.78
CA ASP A 16 -21.67 -6.69 -7.09
C ASP A 16 -20.49 -7.60 -7.46
N PHE A 17 -20.49 -8.82 -6.92
CA PHE A 17 -19.40 -9.77 -7.12
C PHE A 17 -19.14 -10.11 -8.59
N ILE A 18 -20.17 -10.07 -9.45
CA ILE A 18 -20.00 -10.33 -10.89
C ILE A 18 -19.20 -9.20 -11.54
N ASN A 19 -19.48 -7.95 -11.17
CA ASN A 19 -18.68 -6.82 -11.62
C ASN A 19 -17.24 -6.89 -11.08
N ASP A 20 -17.06 -7.29 -9.81
CA ASP A 20 -15.73 -7.45 -9.21
C ASP A 20 -14.90 -8.53 -9.92
N LEU A 21 -15.51 -9.64 -10.37
CA LEU A 21 -14.85 -10.66 -11.19
C LEU A 21 -14.44 -10.12 -12.57
N HIS A 22 -15.30 -9.34 -13.23
CA HIS A 22 -14.96 -8.71 -14.49
C HIS A 22 -13.79 -7.75 -14.35
N GLU A 23 -13.78 -6.91 -13.32
CA GLU A 23 -12.68 -5.99 -13.07
C GLU A 23 -11.40 -6.74 -12.71
N PHE A 24 -11.48 -7.79 -11.88
CA PHE A 24 -10.34 -8.65 -11.56
C PHE A 24 -9.68 -9.24 -12.81
N ILE A 25 -10.47 -9.83 -13.72
CA ILE A 25 -9.97 -10.41 -14.98
C ILE A 25 -9.31 -9.33 -15.84
N LYS A 26 -9.94 -8.16 -15.93
CA LYS A 26 -9.44 -7.02 -16.71
C LYS A 26 -8.09 -6.52 -16.17
N ILE A 27 -7.98 -6.23 -14.87
CA ILE A 27 -6.72 -5.75 -14.30
C ILE A 27 -5.62 -6.81 -14.37
N SER A 28 -5.98 -8.10 -14.25
CA SER A 28 -5.00 -9.20 -14.32
C SER A 28 -4.29 -9.22 -15.66
N LYS A 29 -5.04 -9.02 -16.76
CA LYS A 29 -4.49 -8.96 -18.11
C LYS A 29 -3.48 -7.82 -18.28
N GLU A 30 -3.74 -6.66 -17.70
CA GLU A 30 -2.86 -5.51 -17.82
C GLU A 30 -1.63 -5.65 -16.92
N LEU A 31 -1.82 -6.05 -15.67
CA LEU A 31 -0.75 -6.13 -14.66
C LEU A 31 0.28 -7.21 -14.98
N ILE A 32 -0.15 -8.39 -15.44
CA ILE A 32 0.77 -9.48 -15.81
C ILE A 32 1.72 -9.03 -16.94
N LEU A 33 1.22 -8.26 -17.92
CA LEU A 33 2.05 -7.75 -19.00
C LEU A 33 3.07 -6.71 -18.52
N LEU A 34 2.66 -5.80 -17.63
CA LEU A 34 3.54 -4.77 -17.10
C LEU A 34 4.64 -5.36 -16.21
N GLU A 35 4.30 -6.35 -15.38
CA GLU A 35 5.26 -7.07 -14.55
C GLU A 35 6.26 -7.85 -15.40
N ALA A 36 5.80 -8.53 -16.46
CA ALA A 36 6.68 -9.24 -17.38
C ALA A 36 7.69 -8.30 -18.06
N GLU A 37 7.26 -7.09 -18.46
CA GLU A 37 8.15 -6.06 -19.00
C GLU A 37 9.18 -5.59 -17.96
N ALA A 38 8.75 -5.32 -16.72
CA ALA A 38 9.64 -4.90 -15.64
C ALA A 38 10.69 -5.98 -15.32
N LYS A 39 10.27 -7.25 -15.30
CA LYS A 39 11.16 -8.40 -15.08
C LYS A 39 12.20 -8.52 -16.20
N ASP A 40 11.82 -8.37 -17.46
CA ASP A 40 12.74 -8.42 -18.61
C ASP A 40 13.80 -7.32 -18.55
N ILE A 41 13.41 -6.09 -18.17
CA ILE A 41 14.35 -4.97 -17.97
C ILE A 41 15.33 -5.27 -16.85
N ASN A 42 14.85 -5.80 -15.72
CA ASN A 42 15.68 -6.17 -14.58
C ASN A 42 16.67 -7.29 -14.94
N GLU A 43 16.21 -8.33 -15.65
CA GLU A 43 17.07 -9.42 -16.11
C GLU A 43 18.10 -8.97 -17.14
N THR A 44 17.71 -8.11 -18.07
CA THR A 44 18.62 -7.54 -19.09
C THR A 44 19.67 -6.64 -18.42
N SER A 45 19.28 -5.85 -17.43
CA SER A 45 20.21 -5.02 -16.66
C SER A 45 21.26 -5.86 -15.94
N LYS A 46 20.84 -6.94 -15.26
CA LYS A 46 21.76 -7.90 -14.63
C LYS A 46 22.73 -8.52 -15.64
N LYS A 47 22.24 -8.95 -16.81
CA LYS A 47 23.08 -9.50 -17.89
C LYS A 47 24.10 -8.48 -18.40
N ASN A 48 23.70 -7.23 -18.57
CA ASN A 48 24.59 -6.16 -19.02
C ASN A 48 25.68 -5.81 -18.01
N THR A 49 25.38 -5.85 -16.71
CA THR A 49 26.39 -5.67 -15.66
C THR A 49 27.45 -6.77 -15.72
N VAL A 50 27.03 -8.04 -15.84
CA VAL A 50 27.96 -9.17 -16.00
C VAL A 50 28.81 -9.03 -17.28
N LEU A 51 28.22 -8.55 -18.38
CA LEU A 51 28.94 -8.30 -19.62
C LEU A 51 30.02 -7.21 -19.44
N LEU A 52 29.69 -6.11 -18.75
CA LEU A 52 30.65 -5.03 -18.45
C LEU A 52 31.84 -5.55 -17.63
N GLU A 53 31.57 -6.30 -16.56
CA GLU A 53 32.60 -6.90 -15.71
C GLU A 53 33.54 -7.80 -16.52
N ARG A 54 32.98 -8.60 -17.45
CA ARG A 54 33.78 -9.42 -18.36
C ARG A 54 34.63 -8.58 -19.31
N GLN A 55 34.07 -7.53 -19.91
CA GLN A 55 34.83 -6.63 -20.79
C GLN A 55 36.00 -5.96 -20.05
N PHE A 56 35.81 -5.64 -18.77
CA PHE A 56 36.86 -5.08 -17.93
C PHE A 56 38.00 -6.06 -17.71
N GLN A 57 37.67 -7.33 -17.42
CA GLN A 57 38.65 -8.40 -17.30
C GLN A 57 39.41 -8.62 -18.61
N GLU A 58 38.73 -8.64 -19.76
CA GLU A 58 39.37 -8.80 -21.07
C GLU A 58 40.35 -7.64 -21.38
N ILE A 59 40.01 -6.41 -20.98
CA ILE A 59 40.90 -5.24 -21.10
C ILE A 59 42.12 -5.40 -20.18
N ASP A 60 41.92 -5.82 -18.92
CA ASP A 60 43.01 -6.05 -17.97
C ASP A 60 43.98 -7.14 -18.42
N GLU A 61 43.46 -8.25 -18.95
CA GLU A 61 44.26 -9.34 -19.48
C GLU A 61 45.06 -8.91 -20.71
N LEU A 62 44.47 -8.11 -21.59
CA LEU A 62 45.15 -7.56 -22.76
C LEU A 62 46.28 -6.60 -22.34
N GLU A 63 46.00 -5.66 -21.44
CA GLU A 63 47.00 -4.73 -20.90
C GLU A 63 48.18 -5.50 -20.29
N LYS A 64 47.90 -6.47 -19.42
CA LYS A 64 48.92 -7.30 -18.78
C LYS A 64 49.75 -8.07 -19.81
N SER A 65 49.12 -8.66 -20.81
CA SER A 65 49.81 -9.45 -21.85
C SER A 65 50.72 -8.58 -22.71
N LEU A 66 50.27 -7.37 -23.08
CA LEU A 66 51.08 -6.41 -23.82
C LEU A 66 52.28 -5.92 -23.00
N ASN A 67 52.08 -5.64 -21.71
CA ASN A 67 53.16 -5.21 -20.82
C ASN A 67 54.24 -6.29 -20.68
N VAL A 68 53.86 -7.56 -20.50
CA VAL A 68 54.80 -8.69 -20.45
C VAL A 68 55.58 -8.80 -21.77
N PHE A 69 54.89 -8.77 -22.91
CA PHE A 69 55.53 -8.84 -24.22
C PHE A 69 56.56 -7.72 -24.44
N LEU A 70 56.22 -6.48 -24.07
CA LEU A 70 57.13 -5.34 -24.21
C LEU A 70 58.36 -5.44 -23.30
N MET A 71 58.18 -5.92 -22.07
CA MET A 71 59.31 -6.18 -21.16
C MET A 71 60.25 -7.25 -21.71
N ASP A 72 59.70 -8.36 -22.25
CA ASP A 72 60.48 -9.44 -22.84
C ASP A 72 61.32 -8.95 -24.03
N VAL A 73 60.73 -8.16 -24.94
CA VAL A 73 61.42 -7.55 -26.09
C VAL A 73 62.52 -6.57 -25.66
N SER A 74 62.30 -5.81 -24.58
CA SER A 74 63.30 -4.86 -24.05
C SER A 74 64.55 -5.55 -23.50
N SER A 75 64.36 -6.74 -22.90
CA SER A 75 65.44 -7.49 -22.26
C SER A 75 66.38 -8.19 -23.24
N SER A 76 65.96 -8.33 -24.50
CA SER A 76 66.67 -9.11 -25.54
C SER A 76 67.50 -8.26 -26.50
N ASN A 77 67.52 -6.93 -26.35
CA ASN A 77 68.34 -6.00 -27.15
C ASN A 77 69.40 -5.29 -26.28
N GLU A 78 70.64 -5.79 -26.27
CA GLU A 78 71.73 -5.26 -25.44
C GLU A 78 72.40 -3.96 -25.97
N SER A 79 72.16 -3.56 -27.23
CA SER A 79 72.97 -2.50 -27.88
C SER A 79 72.41 -1.07 -27.82
N LEU A 80 71.15 -0.90 -27.42
CA LEU A 80 70.47 0.39 -27.28
C LEU A 80 69.50 0.23 -26.11
N SER A 81 69.70 0.94 -24.99
CA SER A 81 68.78 0.91 -23.85
C SER A 81 67.43 1.53 -24.25
N PRO A 82 66.42 0.77 -24.69
CA PRO A 82 65.19 1.31 -25.25
C PRO A 82 64.18 1.66 -24.14
N THR A 83 64.61 1.64 -22.88
CA THR A 83 63.80 1.75 -21.67
C THR A 83 62.86 2.95 -21.72
N GLY A 84 63.34 4.13 -22.13
CA GLY A 84 62.47 5.32 -22.25
C GLY A 84 61.34 5.17 -23.27
N ILE A 85 61.57 4.45 -24.37
CA ILE A 85 60.55 4.18 -25.39
C ILE A 85 59.55 3.12 -24.88
N VAL A 86 60.04 2.08 -24.21
CA VAL A 86 59.20 1.01 -23.66
C VAL A 86 58.28 1.54 -22.55
N ASP A 87 58.81 2.37 -21.66
CA ASP A 87 58.04 3.01 -20.58
C ASP A 87 56.93 3.92 -21.14
N GLU A 88 57.21 4.66 -22.21
CA GLU A 88 56.23 5.52 -22.89
C GLU A 88 55.11 4.70 -23.55
N ILE A 89 55.44 3.55 -24.15
CA ILE A 89 54.46 2.63 -24.73
C ILE A 89 53.59 2.01 -23.63
N ILE A 90 54.18 1.51 -22.54
CA ILE A 90 53.44 0.92 -21.40
C ILE A 90 52.48 1.96 -20.82
N SER A 91 52.95 3.18 -20.58
CA SER A 91 52.13 4.30 -20.10
C SER A 91 50.96 4.59 -21.05
N SER A 92 51.22 4.58 -22.36
CA SER A 92 50.19 4.80 -23.38
C SER A 92 49.14 3.68 -23.39
N ILE A 93 49.54 2.41 -23.24
CA ILE A 93 48.62 1.27 -23.15
C ILE A 93 47.70 1.42 -21.94
N GLY A 94 48.26 1.69 -20.76
CA GLY A 94 47.46 1.87 -19.54
C GLY A 94 46.48 3.05 -19.64
N SER A 95 46.90 4.15 -20.28
CA SER A 95 46.02 5.29 -20.57
C SER A 95 44.86 4.93 -21.52
N ILE A 96 45.14 4.15 -22.59
CA ILE A 96 44.12 3.69 -23.53
C ILE A 96 43.14 2.72 -22.86
N ALA A 97 43.65 1.75 -22.09
CA ALA A 97 42.84 0.79 -21.33
C ALA A 97 41.91 1.52 -20.35
N SER A 98 42.47 2.44 -19.56
CA SER A 98 41.72 3.27 -18.61
C SER A 98 40.63 4.09 -19.32
N LYS A 99 40.96 4.73 -20.45
CA LYS A 99 40.00 5.50 -21.24
C LYS A 99 38.86 4.64 -21.76
N LYS A 100 39.15 3.41 -22.21
CA LYS A 100 38.13 2.49 -22.70
C LYS A 100 37.21 2.00 -21.58
N LYS A 101 37.76 1.69 -20.39
CA LYS A 101 36.95 1.33 -19.23
C LYS A 101 36.01 2.45 -18.80
N MET A 102 36.50 3.69 -18.71
CA MET A 102 35.65 4.86 -18.42
C MET A 102 34.53 5.07 -19.45
N GLU A 103 34.80 4.83 -20.74
CA GLU A 103 33.77 4.91 -21.79
C GLU A 103 32.67 3.88 -21.58
N LEU A 104 33.04 2.62 -21.29
CA LEU A 104 32.11 1.52 -21.06
C LEU A 104 31.31 1.72 -19.76
N GLU A 105 31.96 2.17 -18.68
CA GLU A 105 31.33 2.56 -17.42
C GLU A 105 30.24 3.62 -17.66
N LYS A 106 30.58 4.68 -18.41
CA LYS A 106 29.63 5.75 -18.72
C LYS A 106 28.42 5.23 -19.51
N GLN A 107 28.65 4.39 -20.52
CA GLN A 107 27.57 3.78 -21.29
C GLN A 107 26.67 2.90 -20.41
N HIS A 108 27.26 2.14 -19.48
CA HIS A 108 26.51 1.32 -18.55
C HIS A 108 25.70 2.16 -17.56
N GLU A 109 26.27 3.25 -17.03
CA GLU A 109 25.57 4.17 -16.15
C GLU A 109 24.37 4.83 -16.85
N GLU A 110 24.55 5.27 -18.10
CA GLU A 110 23.45 5.80 -18.93
C GLU A 110 22.35 4.75 -19.14
N TYR A 111 22.72 3.51 -19.46
CA TYR A 111 21.77 2.40 -19.60
C TYR A 111 21.00 2.14 -18.30
N LEU A 112 21.68 2.05 -17.15
CA LEU A 112 21.05 1.80 -15.86
C LEU A 112 20.10 2.92 -15.46
N LYS A 113 20.43 4.19 -15.76
CA LYS A 113 19.54 5.33 -15.53
C LYS A 113 18.27 5.22 -16.38
N THR A 114 18.39 4.86 -17.66
CA THR A 114 17.23 4.66 -18.52
C THR A 114 16.37 3.48 -18.05
N ALA A 115 16.99 2.37 -17.65
CA ALA A 115 16.29 1.22 -17.11
C ALA A 115 15.53 1.57 -15.82
N ALA A 116 16.19 2.25 -14.87
CA ALA A 116 15.58 2.67 -13.62
C ALA A 116 14.39 3.63 -13.84
N TYR A 117 14.52 4.58 -14.77
CA TYR A 117 13.40 5.45 -15.15
C TYR A 117 12.22 4.65 -15.69
N ARG A 118 12.47 3.72 -16.60
CA ARG A 118 11.41 2.88 -17.19
C ARG A 118 10.73 1.99 -16.15
N ILE A 119 11.48 1.40 -15.22
CA ILE A 119 10.93 0.65 -14.09
C ILE A 119 10.05 1.56 -13.23
N GLY A 120 10.48 2.79 -12.94
CA GLY A 120 9.67 3.76 -12.19
C GLY A 120 8.33 4.07 -12.88
N GLU A 121 8.32 4.23 -14.21
CA GLU A 121 7.09 4.42 -14.98
C GLU A 121 6.16 3.19 -14.91
N LEU A 122 6.72 1.99 -15.07
CA LEU A 122 5.96 0.75 -14.99
C LEU A 122 5.35 0.56 -13.60
N ASN A 123 6.12 0.78 -12.54
CA ASN A 123 5.66 0.68 -11.15
C ASN A 123 4.52 1.65 -10.86
N SER A 124 4.67 2.91 -11.28
CA SER A 124 3.62 3.93 -11.12
C SER A 124 2.34 3.56 -11.88
N LYS A 125 2.49 2.98 -13.08
CA LYS A 125 1.35 2.51 -13.87
C LYS A 125 0.64 1.31 -13.23
N MET A 126 1.39 0.35 -12.68
CA MET A 126 0.83 -0.79 -11.96
C MET A 126 0.01 -0.32 -10.74
N LEU A 127 0.55 0.57 -9.92
CA LEU A 127 -0.19 1.17 -8.79
C LEU A 127 -1.45 1.90 -9.25
N SER A 128 -1.37 2.68 -10.34
CA SER A 128 -2.53 3.38 -10.88
C SER A 128 -3.64 2.45 -11.39
N ILE A 129 -3.29 1.28 -11.94
CA ILE A 129 -4.27 0.27 -12.37
C ILE A 129 -4.87 -0.46 -11.17
N MET A 130 -4.05 -0.74 -10.16
CA MET A 130 -4.49 -1.41 -8.94
C MET A 130 -5.35 -0.50 -8.06
N ASN A 131 -5.11 0.81 -8.03
CA ASN A 131 -5.76 1.73 -7.10
C ASN A 131 -7.30 1.58 -7.05
N PRO A 132 -8.06 1.72 -8.17
CA PRO A 132 -9.52 1.63 -8.12
C PRO A 132 -10.01 0.24 -7.69
N PHE A 133 -9.28 -0.82 -8.05
CA PHE A 133 -9.64 -2.18 -7.66
C PHE A 133 -9.48 -2.43 -6.16
N PHE A 134 -8.45 -1.83 -5.55
CA PHE A 134 -8.17 -1.97 -4.12
C PHE A 134 -9.00 -1.00 -3.26
N GLU A 135 -9.53 0.09 -3.82
CA GLU A 135 -10.34 1.09 -3.09
C GLU A 135 -11.59 0.46 -2.46
N ASP A 136 -12.29 -0.39 -3.21
CA ASP A 136 -13.45 -1.11 -2.68
C ASP A 136 -13.07 -2.22 -1.68
N SER A 137 -11.76 -2.38 -1.43
CA SER A 137 -11.15 -3.43 -0.62
C SER A 137 -11.28 -4.83 -1.20
N ILE A 138 -10.25 -5.64 -0.97
CA ILE A 138 -10.31 -7.07 -1.27
C ILE A 138 -11.25 -7.75 -0.29
N TYR A 139 -12.05 -8.70 -0.77
CA TYR A 139 -12.96 -9.48 0.05
C TYR A 139 -12.23 -10.02 1.31
N GLY A 140 -12.82 -9.88 2.49
CA GLY A 140 -12.21 -10.35 3.73
C GLY A 140 -11.04 -9.53 4.24
N SER A 141 -10.80 -8.33 3.71
CA SER A 141 -9.79 -7.44 4.27
C SER A 141 -10.22 -6.86 5.62
N ARG A 142 -9.23 -6.55 6.45
CA ARG A 142 -9.38 -5.68 7.62
C ARG A 142 -8.63 -4.38 7.37
N ASN A 143 -9.24 -3.26 7.69
CA ASN A 143 -8.70 -1.95 7.34
C ASN A 143 -8.43 -1.15 8.61
N THR A 144 -7.22 -0.67 8.81
CA THR A 144 -6.89 0.30 9.84
C THR A 144 -6.73 1.67 9.22
N TYR A 145 -7.17 2.70 9.92
CA TYR A 145 -7.18 4.08 9.48
C TYR A 145 -6.41 4.93 10.47
N SER A 146 -5.63 5.87 9.97
CA SER A 146 -5.02 6.90 10.78
C SER A 146 -5.21 8.27 10.16
N MET A 147 -5.34 9.25 11.02
CA MET A 147 -5.33 10.66 10.68
C MET A 147 -4.39 11.37 11.65
N SER A 148 -3.58 12.27 11.12
CA SER A 148 -2.79 13.21 11.91
C SER A 148 -2.91 14.61 11.34
N GLN A 149 -2.91 15.60 12.22
CA GLN A 149 -2.92 17.00 11.84
C GLN A 149 -1.61 17.68 12.24
N ASP A 150 -0.88 18.20 11.24
CA ASP A 150 0.31 19.03 11.45
C ASP A 150 0.23 20.28 10.57
N ASN A 151 0.60 21.44 11.11
CA ASN A 151 0.66 22.72 10.39
C ASN A 151 -0.59 23.04 9.54
N GLN A 152 -1.79 22.81 10.07
CA GLN A 152 -3.09 23.02 9.38
C GLN A 152 -3.27 22.17 8.11
N LYS A 153 -2.64 21.00 8.07
CA LYS A 153 -2.86 19.97 7.05
C LYS A 153 -3.21 18.65 7.71
N LEU A 154 -4.28 18.01 7.23
CA LEU A 154 -4.60 16.63 7.55
C LEU A 154 -3.80 15.69 6.66
N ASN A 155 -3.18 14.69 7.28
CA ASN A 155 -2.54 13.57 6.60
C ASN A 155 -3.24 12.30 7.08
N GLY A 156 -3.72 11.48 6.14
CA GLY A 156 -4.40 10.23 6.46
C GLY A 156 -3.76 9.04 5.80
N LYS A 157 -3.89 7.89 6.44
CA LYS A 157 -3.44 6.60 5.94
C LYS A 157 -4.53 5.55 6.15
N GLN A 158 -4.69 4.66 5.17
CA GLN A 158 -5.41 3.40 5.37
C GLN A 158 -4.42 2.26 5.10
N ILE A 159 -4.33 1.31 6.03
CA ILE A 159 -3.58 0.05 5.84
C ILE A 159 -4.61 -1.07 5.84
N SER A 160 -4.60 -1.89 4.81
CA SER A 160 -5.56 -2.97 4.66
C SER A 160 -4.85 -4.30 4.58
N PHE A 161 -5.38 -5.32 5.25
CA PHE A 161 -4.80 -6.65 5.37
C PHE A 161 -5.75 -7.69 4.79
N ALA A 162 -5.31 -8.42 3.76
CA ALA A 162 -6.05 -9.51 3.14
C ALA A 162 -5.17 -10.77 3.09
N GLY A 163 -5.32 -11.63 4.10
CA GLY A 163 -4.42 -12.78 4.28
C GLY A 163 -2.98 -12.34 4.54
N GLN A 164 -2.06 -12.78 3.68
CA GLN A 164 -0.63 -12.40 3.70
C GLN A 164 -0.32 -11.08 2.95
N MET A 165 -1.34 -10.47 2.34
CA MET A 165 -1.20 -9.22 1.60
C MET A 165 -1.53 -8.02 2.49
N GLU A 166 -0.72 -6.99 2.38
CA GLU A 166 -0.91 -5.69 3.05
C GLU A 166 -0.84 -4.58 2.00
N TYR A 167 -1.78 -3.64 1.99
CA TYR A 167 -1.78 -2.55 1.01
C TYR A 167 -2.15 -1.21 1.64
N TRP A 168 -1.46 -0.17 1.20
CA TRP A 168 -1.44 1.14 1.85
C TRP A 168 -2.03 2.20 0.93
N PHE A 169 -2.96 2.98 1.46
CA PHE A 169 -3.44 4.20 0.84
C PHE A 169 -3.00 5.42 1.64
N GLU A 170 -2.60 6.46 0.92
CA GLU A 170 -2.70 7.83 1.42
C GLU A 170 -4.13 8.32 1.23
N LEU A 171 -4.66 9.02 2.24
CA LEU A 171 -6.02 9.54 2.25
C LEU A 171 -5.99 11.06 2.10
N GLU A 172 -6.76 11.57 1.15
CA GLU A 172 -7.04 13.00 1.00
C GLU A 172 -8.41 13.29 1.63
N PHE A 173 -8.45 14.24 2.57
CA PHE A 173 -9.69 14.66 3.22
C PHE A 173 -10.27 15.91 2.56
N ASN A 174 -11.59 16.07 2.65
CA ASN A 174 -12.30 17.25 2.12
C ASN A 174 -12.11 18.53 2.96
N ASN A 175 -11.47 18.42 4.13
CA ASN A 175 -11.15 19.49 5.06
C ASN A 175 -9.63 19.54 5.34
N ASN A 176 -9.15 20.72 5.75
CA ASN A 176 -7.72 20.94 6.07
C ASN A 176 -7.43 20.90 7.57
N GLU A 177 -8.46 21.05 8.40
CA GLU A 177 -8.40 20.96 9.85
C GLU A 177 -9.64 20.22 10.38
N LEU A 178 -9.50 19.56 11.53
CA LEU A 178 -10.59 18.89 12.22
C LEU A 178 -10.66 19.37 13.68
N LYS A 179 -11.81 19.93 14.07
CA LYS A 179 -12.14 20.31 15.45
C LYS A 179 -13.15 19.35 16.05
N VAL A 180 -13.27 19.39 17.37
CA VAL A 180 -14.32 18.65 18.08
C VAL A 180 -15.71 19.09 17.62
N ASP A 181 -15.96 20.40 17.48
CA ASP A 181 -17.28 20.92 17.04
C ASP A 181 -17.69 20.48 15.62
N ASP A 182 -16.72 20.12 14.76
CA ASP A 182 -17.00 19.57 13.43
C ASP A 182 -17.64 18.17 13.51
N LEU A 183 -17.39 17.43 14.60
CA LEU A 183 -17.92 16.09 14.83
C LEU A 183 -19.05 16.09 15.86
N TYR A 184 -18.95 16.85 16.95
CA TYR A 184 -19.94 16.87 18.01
C TYR A 184 -19.96 18.25 18.70
N LYS A 185 -21.13 18.91 18.65
CA LYS A 185 -21.29 20.27 19.17
C LYS A 185 -21.37 20.32 20.68
N ASP A 186 -20.89 21.41 21.26
CA ASP A 186 -20.97 21.71 22.69
C ASP A 186 -20.37 20.60 23.57
N PHE A 187 -19.28 19.97 23.11
CA PHE A 187 -18.63 18.87 23.83
C PHE A 187 -17.78 19.39 24.99
N SER A 188 -17.90 18.75 26.17
CA SER A 188 -17.12 19.13 27.34
C SER A 188 -16.69 17.91 28.16
N LEU A 189 -15.56 18.04 28.87
CA LEU A 189 -15.03 17.00 29.75
C LEU A 189 -14.65 17.58 31.12
N PRO A 190 -14.88 16.84 32.21
CA PRO A 190 -14.57 17.30 33.56
C PRO A 190 -13.06 17.25 33.83
N VAL A 191 -12.54 18.30 34.44
CA VAL A 191 -11.15 18.36 34.93
C VAL A 191 -11.08 18.94 36.34
N TRP A 192 -10.01 18.60 37.06
CA TRP A 192 -9.67 19.29 38.30
C TRP A 192 -9.14 20.70 38.00
N THR A 193 -9.72 21.68 38.67
CA THR A 193 -9.20 23.05 38.67
C THR A 193 -8.92 23.50 40.09
N SER A 194 -7.70 23.98 40.33
CA SER A 194 -7.36 24.65 41.60
C SER A 194 -7.72 26.12 41.50
N GLY A 195 -8.54 26.64 42.42
CA GLY A 195 -8.89 28.06 42.43
C GLY A 195 -9.36 28.58 43.78
N GLY A 196 -9.28 29.90 43.97
CA GLY A 196 -9.75 30.60 45.16
C GLY A 196 -8.83 31.74 45.58
N LEU A 197 -9.39 32.94 45.79
CA LEU A 197 -8.65 34.16 46.14
C LEU A 197 -8.11 34.16 47.58
N LEU A 198 -8.67 33.30 48.47
CA LEU A 198 -8.34 33.26 49.90
C LEU A 198 -7.81 31.88 50.35
N HIS A 199 -8.37 30.78 49.83
CA HIS A 199 -7.90 29.40 50.03
C HIS A 199 -7.93 28.64 48.70
N ARG A 200 -6.89 27.83 48.43
CA ARG A 200 -6.83 26.97 47.25
C ARG A 200 -7.76 25.79 47.48
N GLU A 201 -8.88 25.75 46.76
CA GLU A 201 -9.81 24.63 46.74
C GLU A 201 -9.76 23.98 45.36
N ASP A 202 -9.67 22.65 45.34
CA ASP A 202 -9.78 21.87 44.10
C ASP A 202 -11.26 21.60 43.84
N LYS A 203 -11.70 21.90 42.61
CA LYS A 203 -13.08 21.68 42.18
C LYS A 203 -13.12 21.07 40.78
N VAL A 204 -14.10 20.21 40.57
CA VAL A 204 -14.44 19.70 39.24
C VAL A 204 -15.05 20.83 38.42
N LYS A 205 -14.58 20.98 37.18
CA LYS A 205 -15.13 21.94 36.22
C LYS A 205 -15.20 21.28 34.84
N ASP A 206 -16.32 21.44 34.16
CA ASP A 206 -16.44 21.07 32.75
C ASP A 206 -15.65 22.06 31.88
N MET A 207 -14.68 21.51 31.17
CA MET A 207 -13.90 22.21 30.17
C MET A 207 -14.61 22.04 28.84
N ASP A 208 -14.90 23.15 28.17
CA ASP A 208 -15.42 23.14 26.80
C ASP A 208 -14.28 22.78 25.84
N LEU A 209 -14.50 21.75 25.03
CA LEU A 209 -13.55 21.21 24.06
C LEU A 209 -13.93 21.55 22.61
N SER A 210 -15.01 22.30 22.36
CA SER A 210 -15.54 22.54 21.02
C SER A 210 -14.48 23.10 20.04
N ASP A 211 -13.65 24.04 20.51
CA ASP A 211 -12.56 24.65 19.74
C ASP A 211 -11.25 23.83 19.70
N TYR A 212 -11.20 22.66 20.35
CA TYR A 212 -10.01 21.82 20.36
C TYR A 212 -9.80 21.18 19.00
N LEU A 213 -8.53 21.08 18.60
CA LEU A 213 -8.12 20.36 17.40
C LEU A 213 -8.04 18.86 17.71
N ILE A 214 -8.58 18.04 16.82
CA ILE A 214 -8.33 16.60 16.80
C ILE A 214 -7.01 16.38 16.07
N THR A 215 -5.94 16.21 16.84
CA THR A 215 -4.56 16.15 16.31
C THR A 215 -4.15 14.77 15.81
N SER A 216 -4.79 13.71 16.31
CA SER A 216 -4.64 12.36 15.78
C SER A 216 -5.88 11.52 16.04
N ILE A 217 -6.17 10.60 15.12
CA ILE A 217 -7.11 9.49 15.29
C ILE A 217 -6.43 8.23 14.73
N GLU A 218 -6.37 7.17 15.50
CA GLU A 218 -5.99 5.82 15.09
C GLU A 218 -7.22 4.92 15.28
N TYR A 219 -7.70 4.28 14.22
CA TYR A 219 -8.89 3.45 14.23
C TYR A 219 -8.60 2.11 13.56
N ASN A 220 -8.87 0.99 14.22
CA ASN A 220 -8.54 -0.32 13.68
C ASN A 220 -9.55 -0.87 12.64
N GLY A 221 -10.60 -0.10 12.33
CA GLY A 221 -11.67 -0.49 11.42
C GLY A 221 -12.78 -1.31 12.05
N ASP A 222 -12.74 -1.52 13.36
CA ASP A 222 -13.66 -2.35 14.12
C ASP A 222 -14.03 -1.64 15.44
N GLU A 223 -13.47 -2.08 16.57
CA GLU A 223 -13.88 -1.61 17.89
C GLU A 223 -12.88 -0.64 18.55
N HIS A 224 -11.62 -0.61 18.10
CA HIS A 224 -10.56 0.14 18.79
C HIS A 224 -10.29 1.49 18.14
N LEU A 225 -10.38 2.56 18.94
CA LEU A 225 -10.06 3.92 18.54
C LEU A 225 -9.20 4.62 19.58
N GLU A 226 -8.15 5.31 19.14
CA GLU A 226 -7.37 6.23 19.94
C GLU A 226 -7.39 7.62 19.30
N ALA A 227 -7.77 8.65 20.05
CA ALA A 227 -7.79 10.03 19.56
C ALA A 227 -7.11 10.99 20.54
N VAL A 228 -6.47 12.03 20.01
CA VAL A 228 -5.80 13.08 20.79
C VAL A 228 -6.36 14.46 20.43
N LEU A 229 -6.91 15.14 21.43
CA LEU A 229 -7.51 16.47 21.34
C LEU A 229 -6.60 17.49 22.02
N ARG A 230 -6.33 18.63 21.37
CA ARG A 230 -5.47 19.68 21.92
C ARG A 230 -6.07 21.06 21.78
N ASP A 231 -5.87 21.89 22.79
CA ASP A 231 -6.14 23.31 22.67
C ASP A 231 -5.10 24.01 21.77
N GLY A 232 -5.40 25.22 21.30
CA GLY A 232 -4.53 25.97 20.39
C GLY A 232 -3.13 26.29 20.93
N LYS A 233 -2.90 26.17 22.25
CA LYS A 233 -1.60 26.35 22.88
C LYS A 233 -0.90 25.05 23.27
N SER A 234 -1.58 23.90 23.13
CA SER A 234 -1.13 22.60 23.63
C SER A 234 -0.82 22.59 25.14
N GLU A 235 -1.50 23.43 25.92
CA GLU A 235 -1.44 23.42 27.39
C GLU A 235 -2.39 22.34 27.97
N HIS A 236 -3.44 22.01 27.22
CA HIS A 236 -4.46 21.05 27.59
C HIS A 236 -4.56 19.96 26.52
N ILE A 237 -4.22 18.73 26.90
CA ILE A 237 -4.25 17.57 26.02
C ILE A 237 -5.21 16.55 26.60
N PHE A 238 -6.19 16.14 25.81
CA PHE A 238 -7.03 14.99 26.10
C PHE A 238 -6.67 13.84 25.17
N LYS A 239 -6.63 12.63 25.70
CA LYS A 239 -6.54 11.39 24.92
C LYS A 239 -7.73 10.52 25.26
N ILE A 240 -8.47 10.10 24.23
CA ILE A 240 -9.59 9.16 24.36
C ILE A 240 -9.12 7.85 23.77
N VAL A 241 -9.17 6.78 24.56
CA VAL A 241 -8.96 5.40 24.09
C VAL A 241 -10.29 4.68 24.24
N ALA A 242 -10.81 4.15 23.16
CA ALA A 242 -12.09 3.47 23.12
C ALA A 242 -11.91 2.06 22.56
N ASP A 243 -12.68 1.14 23.14
CA ASP A 243 -12.95 -0.21 22.66
C ASP A 243 -14.49 -0.39 22.65
N ASP A 244 -15.02 -1.44 22.01
CA ASP A 244 -16.45 -1.74 21.75
C ASP A 244 -17.47 -0.98 22.64
N ASN A 245 -17.39 -1.16 23.96
CA ASN A 245 -18.34 -0.58 24.90
C ASN A 245 -17.68 0.20 26.06
N THR A 246 -16.38 0.48 25.99
CA THR A 246 -15.63 1.13 27.07
C THR A 246 -14.72 2.21 26.53
N PHE A 247 -14.53 3.28 27.31
CA PHE A 247 -13.54 4.29 26.99
C PHE A 247 -12.74 4.68 28.23
N ILE A 248 -11.52 5.14 27.98
CA ILE A 248 -10.60 5.72 28.95
C ILE A 248 -10.28 7.13 28.46
N ILE A 249 -10.41 8.11 29.36
CA ILE A 249 -10.09 9.51 29.06
C ILE A 249 -8.90 9.90 29.89
N PHE A 250 -7.83 10.35 29.22
CA PHE A 250 -6.69 10.97 29.87
C PHE A 250 -6.75 12.48 29.67
N TYR A 251 -6.40 13.22 30.71
CA TYR A 251 -6.13 14.66 30.66
C TYR A 251 -4.71 14.89 31.15
N ASN A 252 -3.83 15.39 30.27
CA ASN A 252 -2.40 15.57 30.55
C ASN A 252 -1.77 14.32 31.23
N ASP A 253 -1.99 13.16 30.62
CA ASP A 253 -1.55 11.82 31.06
C ASP A 253 -2.16 11.30 32.37
N GLN A 254 -3.14 12.01 32.96
CA GLN A 254 -3.90 11.53 34.11
C GLN A 254 -5.23 10.90 33.69
N ASP A 255 -5.49 9.69 34.15
CA ASP A 255 -6.72 8.95 33.84
C ASP A 255 -7.92 9.54 34.60
N VAL A 256 -8.74 10.29 33.87
CA VAL A 256 -9.97 10.93 34.35
C VAL A 256 -11.04 9.88 34.67
N THR A 257 -11.03 8.74 33.97
CA THR A 257 -12.02 7.67 34.11
C THR A 257 -11.82 6.78 35.34
N THR A 258 -10.71 6.94 36.07
CA THR A 258 -10.48 6.26 37.36
C THR A 258 -10.78 7.13 38.58
N ASP A 259 -11.01 8.43 38.40
CA ASP A 259 -11.33 9.36 39.48
C ASP A 259 -12.85 9.37 39.74
N GLU A 260 -13.25 8.97 40.96
CA GLU A 260 -14.66 8.83 41.33
C GLU A 260 -15.47 10.14 41.26
N ASP A 261 -14.84 11.30 41.37
CA ASP A 261 -15.53 12.59 41.34
C ASP A 261 -15.61 13.17 39.92
N LEU A 262 -14.59 12.92 39.09
CA LEU A 262 -14.62 13.30 37.67
C LEU A 262 -15.57 12.40 36.88
N VAL A 263 -15.54 11.08 37.07
CA VAL A 263 -16.38 10.11 36.34
C VAL A 263 -17.86 10.42 36.45
N LYS A 264 -18.33 10.85 37.63
CA LYS A 264 -19.74 11.23 37.86
C LYS A 264 -20.21 12.42 37.02
N SER A 265 -19.26 13.23 36.54
CA SER A 265 -19.52 14.43 35.74
C SER A 265 -19.32 14.19 34.23
N ILE A 266 -18.90 12.99 33.81
CA ILE A 266 -18.76 12.64 32.39
C ILE A 266 -20.15 12.37 31.81
N ASP A 267 -20.48 13.05 30.70
CA ASP A 267 -21.60 12.66 29.85
C ASP A 267 -21.19 11.50 28.94
N GLU A 268 -21.48 10.27 29.38
CA GLU A 268 -21.12 9.04 28.69
C GLU A 268 -21.69 8.95 27.27
N GLU A 269 -22.91 9.46 27.06
CA GLU A 269 -23.57 9.40 25.75
C GLU A 269 -22.93 10.40 24.77
N ALA A 270 -22.54 11.59 25.25
CA ALA A 270 -21.79 12.54 24.44
C ALA A 270 -20.43 11.98 24.03
N VAL A 271 -19.70 11.34 24.94
CA VAL A 271 -18.39 10.71 24.63
C VAL A 271 -18.56 9.61 23.57
N LYS A 272 -19.53 8.70 23.77
CA LYS A 272 -19.83 7.64 22.79
C LYS A 272 -20.23 8.19 21.44
N ALA A 273 -21.01 9.28 21.41
CA ALA A 273 -21.40 9.92 20.15
C ALA A 273 -20.20 10.53 19.42
N LEU A 274 -19.30 11.21 20.14
CA LEU A 274 -18.06 11.73 19.55
C LEU A 274 -17.18 10.59 18.99
N ILE A 275 -17.02 9.49 19.72
CA ILE A 275 -16.27 8.30 19.26
C ILE A 275 -16.86 7.76 17.95
N ARG A 276 -18.17 7.52 17.90
CA ARG A 276 -18.86 7.06 16.67
C ARG A 276 -18.69 8.02 15.51
N ASN A 277 -18.70 9.33 15.77
CA ASN A 277 -18.49 10.33 14.72
C ASN A 277 -17.04 10.34 14.21
N MET A 278 -16.06 10.06 15.09
CA MET A 278 -14.64 9.87 14.69
C MET A 278 -14.44 8.60 13.86
N GLU A 279 -15.10 7.48 14.20
CA GLU A 279 -15.08 6.25 13.40
C GLU A 279 -15.67 6.49 12.00
N GLN A 280 -16.83 7.17 11.94
CA GLN A 280 -17.51 7.48 10.68
C GLN A 280 -16.76 8.51 9.82
N TYR A 281 -15.91 9.34 10.42
CA TYR A 281 -15.19 10.40 9.73
C TYR A 281 -14.41 9.89 8.50
N PHE A 282 -13.73 8.73 8.60
CA PHE A 282 -12.99 8.14 7.47
C PHE A 282 -13.89 7.69 6.30
N SER A 283 -15.16 7.41 6.55
CA SER A 283 -16.12 7.03 5.51
C SER A 283 -16.74 8.24 4.80
N VAL A 284 -16.84 9.38 5.47
CA VAL A 284 -17.54 10.58 4.99
C VAL A 284 -16.59 11.66 4.46
N ALA A 285 -15.44 11.85 5.12
CA ALA A 285 -14.53 12.95 4.84
C ALA A 285 -13.44 12.61 3.83
N VAL A 286 -13.14 11.34 3.61
CA VAL A 286 -12.14 10.91 2.62
C VAL A 286 -12.65 11.20 1.21
N GLN A 287 -12.01 12.14 0.54
CA GLN A 287 -12.30 12.57 -0.82
C GLN A 287 -11.66 11.63 -1.86
N SER A 288 -10.41 11.22 -1.63
CA SER A 288 -9.68 10.34 -2.53
C SER A 288 -8.75 9.40 -1.75
N ARG A 289 -8.43 8.25 -2.37
CA ARG A 289 -7.48 7.27 -1.87
C ARG A 289 -6.41 7.07 -2.93
N VAL A 290 -5.15 7.11 -2.53
CA VAL A 290 -4.03 6.88 -3.44
C VAL A 290 -3.21 5.71 -2.93
N LEU A 291 -3.26 4.60 -3.65
CA LEU A 291 -2.52 3.38 -3.38
C LEU A 291 -1.03 3.66 -3.56
N THR A 292 -0.28 3.56 -2.47
CA THR A 292 1.17 3.85 -2.46
C THR A 292 2.01 2.59 -2.41
N HIS A 293 1.54 1.55 -1.72
CA HIS A 293 2.27 0.29 -1.56
C HIS A 293 1.35 -0.92 -1.54
N VAL A 294 1.90 -2.04 -2.01
CA VAL A 294 1.32 -3.38 -1.86
C VAL A 294 2.46 -4.30 -1.43
N PHE A 295 2.26 -5.05 -0.36
CA PHE A 295 3.23 -5.95 0.24
C PHE A 295 2.74 -7.39 0.27
N ILE A 296 3.66 -8.32 0.09
CA ILE A 296 3.49 -9.75 0.41
C ILE A 296 4.63 -10.14 1.33
N ASP A 297 4.31 -10.68 2.51
CA ASP A 297 5.31 -11.10 3.51
C ASP A 297 6.36 -10.01 3.81
N GLY A 298 5.91 -8.74 3.85
CA GLY A 298 6.75 -7.56 4.10
C GLY A 298 7.60 -7.08 2.93
N LYS A 299 7.47 -7.69 1.74
CA LYS A 299 8.17 -7.27 0.51
C LYS A 299 7.23 -6.48 -0.39
N ASP A 300 7.70 -5.34 -0.90
CA ASP A 300 6.92 -4.51 -1.82
C ASP A 300 6.75 -5.25 -3.16
N ALA A 301 5.51 -5.64 -3.44
CA ALA A 301 5.17 -6.52 -4.55
C ALA A 301 5.39 -5.86 -5.92
N ILE A 302 5.32 -4.53 -6.00
CA ILE A 302 5.57 -3.82 -7.25
C ILE A 302 7.07 -3.85 -7.55
N SER A 303 7.89 -3.44 -6.58
CA SER A 303 9.34 -3.32 -6.77
C SER A 303 10.06 -4.68 -6.90
N GLU A 304 9.51 -5.73 -6.28
CA GLU A 304 10.08 -7.08 -6.28
C GLU A 304 9.50 -8.00 -7.38
N ASN A 305 8.65 -7.48 -8.28
CA ASN A 305 7.98 -8.26 -9.32
C ASN A 305 7.19 -9.46 -8.74
N LEU A 306 6.30 -9.17 -7.76
CA LEU A 306 5.38 -10.11 -7.11
C LEU A 306 3.90 -9.71 -7.29
N VAL A 307 3.57 -8.88 -8.28
CA VAL A 307 2.20 -8.44 -8.60
C VAL A 307 1.33 -9.63 -8.99
N ILE A 308 1.85 -10.58 -9.77
CA ILE A 308 1.11 -11.81 -10.05
C ILE A 308 0.81 -12.60 -8.79
N ASP A 309 1.71 -12.63 -7.81
CA ASP A 309 1.45 -13.31 -6.55
C ASP A 309 0.34 -12.61 -5.76
N CYS A 310 0.21 -11.28 -5.85
CA CYS A 310 -0.95 -10.55 -5.33
C CYS A 310 -2.24 -11.03 -6.01
N LEU A 311 -2.24 -11.13 -7.34
CA LEU A 311 -3.40 -11.58 -8.11
C LEU A 311 -3.79 -13.03 -7.76
N LYS A 312 -2.82 -13.91 -7.50
CA LYS A 312 -3.07 -15.29 -7.06
C LYS A 312 -3.75 -15.34 -5.70
N LEU A 313 -3.31 -14.51 -4.75
CA LEU A 313 -3.95 -14.43 -3.42
C LEU A 313 -5.40 -13.93 -3.52
N ILE A 314 -5.64 -12.91 -4.36
CA ILE A 314 -6.98 -12.39 -4.64
C ILE A 314 -7.84 -13.46 -5.32
N ALA A 315 -7.31 -14.14 -6.34
CA ALA A 315 -8.00 -15.22 -7.05
C ALA A 315 -8.41 -16.36 -6.12
N ALA A 316 -7.50 -16.82 -5.25
CA ALA A 316 -7.79 -17.88 -4.29
C ALA A 316 -8.93 -17.49 -3.34
N ASN A 317 -8.94 -16.25 -2.88
CA ASN A 317 -9.99 -15.73 -2.01
C ASN A 317 -11.33 -15.59 -2.75
N TYR A 318 -11.32 -15.07 -3.97
CA TYR A 318 -12.52 -14.95 -4.80
C TYR A 318 -13.06 -16.32 -5.21
N GLY A 319 -12.19 -17.31 -5.41
CA GLY A 319 -12.53 -18.70 -5.73
C GLY A 319 -13.46 -19.35 -4.69
N ILE A 320 -13.31 -18.99 -3.41
CA ILE A 320 -14.23 -19.44 -2.34
C ILE A 320 -15.65 -18.94 -2.62
N LEU A 321 -15.80 -17.66 -2.97
CA LEU A 321 -17.11 -17.07 -3.25
C LEU A 321 -17.68 -17.55 -4.59
N VAL A 322 -16.83 -17.83 -5.59
CA VAL A 322 -17.21 -18.51 -6.83
C VAL A 322 -17.83 -19.88 -6.54
N ASP A 323 -17.16 -20.71 -5.73
CA ASP A 323 -17.68 -22.04 -5.37
C ASP A 323 -19.01 -21.95 -4.64
N GLU A 324 -19.18 -20.99 -3.73
CA GLU A 324 -20.46 -20.76 -3.05
C GLU A 324 -21.57 -20.36 -4.01
N CYS A 325 -21.27 -19.47 -4.97
CA CYS A 325 -22.24 -19.05 -5.99
C CYS A 325 -22.67 -20.24 -6.86
N ILE A 326 -21.73 -21.10 -7.26
CA ILE A 326 -22.00 -22.31 -8.02
C ILE A 326 -22.80 -23.32 -7.18
N ALA A 327 -22.43 -23.53 -5.91
CA ALA A 327 -23.08 -24.48 -5.01
C ALA A 327 -24.55 -24.11 -4.77
N LYS A 328 -24.82 -22.83 -4.52
CA LYS A 328 -26.16 -22.26 -4.27
C LYS A 328 -26.91 -21.89 -5.56
N GLY A 329 -26.25 -21.96 -6.71
CA GLY A 329 -26.84 -21.70 -8.03
C GLY A 329 -27.60 -22.90 -8.62
N TYR A 330 -28.57 -22.61 -9.48
CA TYR A 330 -29.30 -23.62 -10.27
C TYR A 330 -28.46 -24.14 -11.44
N ASN A 331 -27.70 -23.26 -12.09
CA ASN A 331 -26.80 -23.61 -13.17
C ASN A 331 -25.37 -23.76 -12.63
N LYS A 332 -24.76 -24.93 -12.81
CA LYS A 332 -23.40 -25.21 -12.28
C LYS A 332 -22.29 -24.67 -13.18
N ASP A 333 -22.63 -24.22 -14.38
CA ASP A 333 -21.70 -23.61 -15.34
C ASP A 333 -21.68 -22.07 -15.25
N GLU A 334 -22.47 -21.49 -14.34
CA GLU A 334 -22.60 -20.04 -14.16
C GLU A 334 -22.34 -19.62 -12.72
N ILE A 335 -21.67 -18.48 -12.57
CA ILE A 335 -21.52 -17.77 -11.31
C ILE A 335 -22.59 -16.69 -11.33
N THR A 336 -23.60 -16.79 -10.45
CA THR A 336 -24.81 -15.95 -10.51
C THR A 336 -25.11 -15.33 -9.15
N ILE A 337 -25.41 -14.03 -9.15
CA ILE A 337 -25.93 -13.30 -7.99
C ILE A 337 -27.28 -12.65 -8.31
N LYS A 338 -28.08 -12.41 -7.27
CA LYS A 338 -29.34 -11.68 -7.32
C LYS A 338 -29.18 -10.30 -6.67
N ILE A 339 -29.75 -9.29 -7.31
CA ILE A 339 -29.77 -7.91 -6.85
C ILE A 339 -31.23 -7.53 -6.59
N GLU A 340 -31.53 -7.15 -5.36
CA GLU A 340 -32.81 -6.62 -4.94
C GLU A 340 -32.70 -5.13 -4.70
N ARG A 341 -33.50 -4.36 -5.44
CA ARG A 341 -33.56 -2.90 -5.34
C ARG A 341 -34.58 -2.46 -4.28
N PRO A 342 -34.51 -1.19 -3.82
CA PRO A 342 -35.46 -0.67 -2.83
C PRO A 342 -36.92 -0.67 -3.27
N ASP A 343 -37.21 -0.80 -4.57
CA ASP A 343 -38.55 -0.90 -5.16
C ASP A 343 -39.03 -2.35 -5.30
N ASP A 344 -38.38 -3.29 -4.61
CA ASP A 344 -38.59 -4.74 -4.69
C ASP A 344 -38.31 -5.36 -6.08
N THR A 345 -37.75 -4.59 -7.02
CA THR A 345 -37.30 -5.14 -8.30
C THR A 345 -36.12 -6.07 -8.09
N ARG A 346 -36.23 -7.31 -8.59
CA ARG A 346 -35.17 -8.32 -8.54
C ARG A 346 -34.59 -8.56 -9.92
N THR A 347 -33.27 -8.43 -10.03
CA THR A 347 -32.50 -8.72 -11.25
C THR A 347 -31.38 -9.71 -10.95
N GLU A 348 -30.94 -10.44 -11.97
CA GLU A 348 -29.79 -11.36 -11.86
C GLU A 348 -28.61 -10.82 -12.68
N LYS A 349 -27.40 -11.06 -12.17
CA LYS A 349 -26.15 -10.91 -12.92
C LYS A 349 -25.42 -12.23 -12.89
N TYR A 350 -24.75 -12.56 -13.99
CA TYR A 350 -23.98 -13.79 -14.09
C TYR A 350 -22.78 -13.65 -15.02
N ILE A 351 -21.80 -14.52 -14.83
CA ILE A 351 -20.71 -14.80 -15.77
C ILE A 351 -20.58 -16.32 -15.89
N SER A 352 -20.44 -16.85 -17.11
CA SER A 352 -20.21 -18.28 -17.29
C SER A 352 -18.77 -18.65 -16.92
N LYS A 353 -18.56 -19.84 -16.34
CA LYS A 353 -17.22 -20.37 -16.06
C LYS A 353 -16.36 -20.40 -17.33
N ALA A 354 -16.97 -20.77 -18.44
CA ALA A 354 -16.31 -20.82 -19.75
C ALA A 354 -15.82 -19.44 -20.22
N ASP A 355 -16.62 -18.38 -20.04
CA ASP A 355 -16.24 -17.03 -20.42
C ASP A 355 -15.14 -16.47 -19.52
N ALA A 356 -15.21 -16.72 -18.20
CA ALA A 356 -14.18 -16.33 -17.25
C ALA A 356 -12.85 -17.05 -17.57
N PHE A 357 -12.90 -18.37 -17.74
CA PHE A 357 -11.75 -19.20 -18.11
C PHE A 357 -11.13 -18.73 -19.42
N LYS A 358 -11.95 -18.51 -20.46
CA LYS A 358 -11.46 -18.06 -21.76
C LYS A 358 -10.68 -16.77 -21.64
N GLN A 359 -11.24 -15.75 -20.99
CA GLN A 359 -10.58 -14.45 -20.83
C GLN A 359 -9.26 -14.53 -20.08
N LEU A 360 -9.19 -15.37 -19.03
CA LEU A 360 -7.94 -15.58 -18.28
C LEU A 360 -6.93 -16.40 -19.09
N SER A 361 -7.36 -17.44 -19.80
CA SER A 361 -6.48 -18.28 -20.61
C SER A 361 -5.80 -17.53 -21.76
N GLU A 362 -6.42 -16.45 -22.27
CA GLU A 362 -5.84 -15.57 -23.29
C GLU A 362 -4.62 -14.79 -22.78
N ILE A 363 -4.39 -14.72 -21.46
CA ILE A 363 -3.23 -14.05 -20.86
C ILE A 363 -1.97 -14.92 -20.96
N GLY A 364 -2.11 -16.25 -20.88
CA GLY A 364 -0.98 -17.20 -20.90
C GLY A 364 -0.98 -18.15 -19.69
N SER A 365 0.20 -18.69 -19.34
CA SER A 365 0.38 -19.62 -18.22
C SER A 365 -0.10 -19.04 -16.89
N GLU A 366 0.20 -17.78 -16.66
CA GLU A 366 -0.15 -16.98 -15.51
C GLU A 366 -1.67 -16.87 -15.38
N GLY A 367 -2.36 -16.59 -16.49
CA GLY A 367 -3.82 -16.54 -16.52
C GLY A 367 -4.48 -17.90 -16.31
N LEU A 368 -3.89 -18.99 -16.82
CA LEU A 368 -4.36 -20.34 -16.53
C LEU A 368 -4.27 -20.69 -15.03
N GLU A 369 -3.22 -20.24 -14.36
CA GLU A 369 -3.07 -20.41 -12.91
C GLU A 369 -4.15 -19.63 -12.15
N LEU A 370 -4.39 -18.35 -12.53
CA LEU A 370 -5.48 -17.56 -11.95
C LEU A 370 -6.86 -18.21 -12.16
N ALA A 371 -7.10 -18.76 -13.36
CA ALA A 371 -8.35 -19.45 -13.66
C ALA A 371 -8.55 -20.72 -12.81
N GLY A 372 -7.45 -21.41 -12.48
CA GLY A 372 -7.43 -22.52 -11.54
C GLY A 372 -7.80 -22.08 -10.13
N LEU A 373 -7.17 -21.03 -9.62
CA LEU A 373 -7.41 -20.49 -8.27
C LEU A 373 -8.82 -19.91 -8.09
N LEU A 374 -9.39 -19.33 -9.15
CA LEU A 374 -10.78 -18.87 -9.19
C LEU A 374 -11.81 -20.00 -9.32
N ASN A 375 -11.39 -21.26 -9.46
CA ASN A 375 -12.26 -22.42 -9.70
C ASN A 375 -13.13 -22.31 -10.97
N VAL A 376 -12.62 -21.61 -12.00
CA VAL A 376 -13.29 -21.50 -13.31
C VAL A 376 -12.67 -22.41 -14.37
N SER A 377 -11.55 -23.08 -14.08
CA SER A 377 -10.94 -24.05 -14.98
C SER A 377 -11.68 -25.39 -14.97
N GLY A 378 -12.45 -25.66 -16.03
CA GLY A 378 -13.03 -26.98 -16.30
C GLY A 378 -14.32 -27.30 -15.54
N ASN A 379 -15.08 -28.27 -16.09
CA ASN A 379 -16.33 -28.81 -15.53
C ASN A 379 -16.07 -29.83 -14.42
#